data_AF-A0A3P3U931-F1
#
_entry.id   AF-A0A3P3U931-F1
#
_cell.length_a   1.000
_cell.length_b   1.000
_cell.length_c   1.000
_cell.angle_alpha   90.00
_cell.angle_beta   90.00
_cell.angle_gamma   90.00
#
_symmetry.space_group_name_H-M   'P 1'
#
loop_
_entity.id
_entity.type
_entity.pdbx_description
1 polymer ?
#
loop_
_entity_poly.entity_id
_entity_poly.type
_entity_poly.pdbx_seq_one_letter_code
_entity_poly.pdbx_strand_id
1 'polypeptide(L)'
;MNIRTYRKSEQRKKLLKGCDELGGTMWLFISKDLRVTKITKPINQVYKPIPSLARQEVLKVTMYYETKSRKPFKLQIVNFDRFILDENGGFVITDFERRRALHNFFEFGMTTPEEKAEDDQPIALPIPPVIPTIKEKEALYSYLKQKYSVIADQAPIIVENMISFSNETHRKHIEFAKKAMKIRNKLTSS
;
A
#
# COMPACT_ATOMS: atom_id res chain seq x y z
N MET A 1 16.54 9.14 47.24
CA MET A 1 16.44 8.05 46.24
C MET A 1 14.97 7.64 46.13
N ASN A 2 14.32 7.99 45.01
CA ASN A 2 12.86 8.09 44.95
C ASN A 2 12.22 6.72 44.60
N ILE A 3 11.58 6.08 45.58
CA ILE A 3 11.00 4.71 45.51
C ILE A 3 9.92 4.59 44.42
N ARG A 4 9.30 5.71 44.01
CA ARG A 4 8.30 5.76 42.93
C ARG A 4 8.86 5.48 41.53
N THR A 5 10.12 5.80 41.27
CA THR A 5 10.72 5.63 39.93
C THR A 5 11.07 4.16 39.66
N TYR A 6 11.45 3.41 40.70
CA TYR A 6 11.86 2.01 40.60
C TYR A 6 10.67 1.04 40.37
N ARG A 7 9.50 1.32 40.98
CA ARG A 7 8.28 0.50 40.77
C ARG A 7 7.73 0.61 39.34
N LYS A 8 7.82 1.78 38.70
CA LYS A 8 7.39 1.97 37.30
C LYS A 8 8.29 1.23 36.31
N SER A 9 9.60 1.14 36.54
CA SER A 9 10.50 0.41 35.63
C SER A 9 10.34 -1.11 35.69
N GLU A 10 10.04 -1.66 36.88
CA GLU A 10 9.79 -3.09 37.09
C GLU A 10 8.42 -3.52 36.53
N GLN A 11 7.36 -2.73 36.75
CA GLN A 11 6.05 -3.02 36.17
C GLN A 11 6.05 -2.91 34.65
N ARG A 12 6.79 -1.96 34.06
CA ARG A 12 6.94 -1.85 32.59
C ARG A 12 7.74 -3.02 31.99
N LYS A 13 8.73 -3.56 32.72
CA LYS A 13 9.47 -4.77 32.33
C LYS A 13 8.61 -6.05 32.47
N LYS A 14 7.67 -6.11 33.41
CA LYS A 14 6.73 -7.24 33.54
C LYS A 14 5.57 -7.18 32.54
N LEU A 15 5.07 -5.99 32.18
CA LEU A 15 4.04 -5.83 31.13
C LEU A 15 4.55 -6.10 29.71
N LEU A 16 5.85 -5.93 29.46
CA LEU A 16 6.50 -6.24 28.17
C LEU A 16 6.98 -7.69 28.05
N LYS A 17 6.79 -8.52 29.08
CA LYS A 17 7.21 -9.93 29.07
C LYS A 17 6.17 -10.89 28.46
N GLY A 18 5.12 -10.38 27.83
CA GLY A 18 4.00 -11.18 27.34
C GLY A 18 3.46 -10.83 25.94
N CYS A 19 4.17 -10.03 25.14
CA CYS A 19 3.81 -9.75 23.75
C CYS A 19 5.10 -9.50 22.94
N ASP A 20 5.74 -10.58 22.50
CA ASP A 20 6.90 -10.49 21.60
C ASP A 20 6.51 -10.22 20.13
N GLU A 21 5.20 -10.13 19.85
CA GLU A 21 4.62 -9.85 18.54
C GLU A 21 4.05 -8.43 18.50
N LEU A 22 4.74 -7.54 17.78
CA LEU A 22 4.27 -6.20 17.43
C LEU A 22 4.21 -6.06 15.91
N GLY A 23 3.31 -5.24 15.38
CA GLY A 23 3.27 -4.91 13.96
C GLY A 23 4.36 -3.90 13.56
N GLY A 24 4.92 -4.07 12.38
CA GLY A 24 5.87 -3.17 11.74
C GLY A 24 5.49 -2.85 10.30
N THR A 25 6.05 -1.77 9.76
CA THR A 25 5.87 -1.38 8.37
C THR A 25 7.21 -1.07 7.72
N MET A 26 7.43 -1.58 6.50
CA MET A 26 8.61 -1.32 5.69
C MET A 26 8.19 -0.73 4.36
N TRP A 27 8.93 0.30 3.94
CA TRP A 27 8.62 1.11 2.78
C TRP A 27 9.84 1.02 1.87
N LEU A 28 9.63 0.64 0.62
CA LEU A 28 10.68 0.48 -0.38
C LEU A 28 10.28 1.25 -1.63
N PHE A 29 11.27 1.77 -2.34
CA PHE A 29 11.15 2.16 -3.74
C PHE A 29 11.92 1.17 -4.61
N ILE A 30 11.32 0.78 -5.74
CA ILE A 30 11.98 0.08 -6.82
C ILE A 30 12.02 1.04 -8.01
N SER A 31 13.21 1.45 -8.41
CA SER A 31 13.42 2.35 -9.53
C SER A 31 13.42 1.63 -10.87
N LYS A 32 13.44 2.39 -11.96
CA LYS A 32 13.40 1.86 -13.33
C LYS A 32 14.59 0.95 -13.68
N ASP A 33 15.74 1.18 -13.07
CA ASP A 33 16.94 0.33 -13.13
C ASP A 33 16.88 -0.88 -12.16
N LEU A 34 15.72 -1.13 -11.56
CA LEU A 34 15.43 -2.23 -10.64
C LEU A 34 16.19 -2.17 -9.30
N ARG A 35 16.74 -1.00 -8.95
CA ARG A 35 17.37 -0.82 -7.64
C ARG A 35 16.30 -0.68 -6.55
N VAL A 36 16.39 -1.54 -5.53
CA VAL A 36 15.51 -1.49 -4.36
C VAL A 36 16.14 -0.63 -3.26
N THR A 37 15.44 0.43 -2.87
CA THR A 37 15.89 1.39 -1.84
C THR A 37 14.87 1.42 -0.71
N LYS A 38 15.32 1.12 0.52
CA LYS A 38 14.47 1.30 1.71
C LYS A 38 14.33 2.77 2.04
N ILE A 39 13.10 3.20 2.25
CA ILE A 39 12.77 4.59 2.55
C ILE A 39 12.18 4.72 3.96
N THR A 40 12.30 5.91 4.53
CA THR A 40 11.66 6.25 5.80
C THR A 40 10.20 6.62 5.58
N LYS A 41 9.37 6.44 6.60
CA LYS A 41 8.03 6.99 6.64
C LYS A 41 8.10 8.52 6.40
N PRO A 42 7.23 9.10 5.56
CA PRO A 42 7.17 10.53 5.33
C PRO A 42 6.76 11.25 6.61
N ILE A 43 7.31 12.45 6.79
CA ILE A 43 6.96 13.37 7.86
C ILE A 43 6.10 14.45 7.23
N ASN A 44 4.92 14.71 7.78
CA ASN A 44 3.97 15.68 7.22
C ASN A 44 3.72 15.48 5.73
N GLN A 45 3.59 14.22 5.29
CA GLN A 45 3.34 13.82 3.91
C GLN A 45 4.50 14.07 2.92
N VAL A 46 5.66 14.48 3.41
CA VAL A 46 6.89 14.70 2.62
C VAL A 46 7.86 13.54 2.81
N TYR A 47 8.30 12.95 1.71
CA TYR A 47 9.34 11.93 1.71
C TYR A 47 10.72 12.58 1.72
N LYS A 48 11.65 11.96 2.45
CA LYS A 48 13.05 12.39 2.43
C LYS A 48 13.61 12.22 1.01
N PRO A 49 14.23 13.26 0.42
CA PRO A 49 14.79 13.17 -0.93
C PRO A 49 15.86 12.09 -1.06
N ILE A 50 15.85 11.40 -2.21
CA ILE A 50 16.84 10.41 -2.60
C ILE A 50 17.41 10.85 -3.96
N PRO A 51 18.48 11.68 -3.98
CA PRO A 51 18.94 12.34 -5.20
C PRO A 51 19.25 11.40 -6.37
N SER A 52 19.71 10.16 -6.09
CA SER A 52 19.96 9.16 -7.13
C SER A 52 18.72 8.69 -7.88
N LEU A 53 17.52 9.02 -7.38
CA LEU A 53 16.23 8.68 -7.97
C LEU A 53 15.47 9.92 -8.50
N ALA A 54 16.14 11.07 -8.57
CA ALA A 54 15.53 12.32 -9.05
C ALA A 54 14.87 12.15 -10.43
N ARG A 55 13.65 12.71 -10.57
CA ARG A 55 12.83 12.69 -11.80
C ARG A 55 12.50 11.29 -12.32
N GLN A 56 12.66 10.25 -11.51
CA GLN A 56 12.30 8.89 -11.89
C GLN A 56 10.90 8.54 -11.42
N GLU A 57 10.19 7.78 -12.25
CA GLU A 57 9.08 6.98 -11.76
C GLU A 57 9.62 5.80 -10.95
N VAL A 58 9.04 5.58 -9.79
CA VAL A 58 9.36 4.47 -8.88
C VAL A 58 8.10 3.71 -8.50
N LEU A 59 8.24 2.39 -8.34
CA LEU A 59 7.24 1.58 -7.64
C LEU A 59 7.50 1.68 -6.14
N LYS A 60 6.53 2.20 -5.39
CA LYS A 60 6.51 2.07 -3.94
C LYS A 60 5.92 0.73 -3.54
N VAL A 61 6.65 0.05 -2.66
CA VAL A 61 6.20 -1.16 -1.99
C VAL A 61 6.04 -0.85 -0.50
N THR A 62 4.83 -1.05 0.03
CA THR A 62 4.54 -0.93 1.46
C THR A 62 4.26 -2.32 2.02
N MET A 63 5.05 -2.77 2.97
CA MET A 63 4.96 -4.09 3.58
C MET A 63 4.57 -3.97 5.04
N TYR A 64 3.53 -4.68 5.46
CA TYR A 64 3.10 -4.80 6.85
C TYR A 64 3.46 -6.19 7.36
N TYR A 65 4.11 -6.26 8.52
CA TYR A 65 4.62 -7.51 9.06
C TYR A 65 4.51 -7.56 10.57
N GLU A 66 4.47 -8.75 11.14
CA GLU A 66 4.71 -8.99 12.56
C GLU A 66 6.22 -9.03 12.82
N THR A 67 6.63 -8.52 13.97
CA THR A 67 8.01 -8.58 14.44
C THR A 67 8.17 -9.65 15.50
N LYS A 68 9.29 -10.37 15.47
CA LYS A 68 9.75 -11.22 16.57
C LYS A 68 11.13 -10.74 16.99
N SER A 69 11.31 -10.47 18.28
CA SER A 69 12.56 -9.89 18.82
C SER A 69 13.01 -8.63 18.04
N ARG A 70 12.05 -7.75 17.71
CA ARG A 70 12.23 -6.48 16.95
C ARG A 70 12.69 -6.65 15.49
N LYS A 71 12.67 -7.87 14.94
CA LYS A 71 12.99 -8.13 13.53
C LYS A 71 11.73 -8.55 12.77
N PRO A 72 11.59 -8.20 11.47
CA PRO A 72 10.49 -8.72 10.66
C PRO A 72 10.47 -10.25 10.68
N PHE A 73 9.30 -10.82 10.94
CA PHE A 73 9.14 -12.27 11.11
C PHE A 73 8.03 -12.85 10.22
N LYS A 74 6.87 -12.20 10.15
CA LYS A 74 5.75 -12.69 9.35
C LYS A 74 5.16 -11.58 8.50
N LEU A 75 5.25 -11.72 7.18
CA LEU A 75 4.66 -10.75 6.26
C LEU A 75 3.14 -10.97 6.22
N GLN A 76 2.38 -9.88 6.30
CA GLN A 76 0.91 -9.93 6.32
C GLN A 76 0.33 -9.42 5.01
N ILE A 77 0.74 -8.20 4.64
CA ILE A 77 0.17 -7.47 3.51
C ILE A 77 1.31 -6.77 2.77
N VAL A 78 1.21 -6.73 1.46
CA VAL A 78 2.00 -5.84 0.60
C VAL A 78 1.05 -4.94 -0.17
N ASN A 79 1.40 -3.67 -0.36
CA ASN A 79 0.68 -2.73 -1.19
C ASN A 79 1.63 -2.05 -2.17
N PHE A 80 1.11 -1.71 -3.34
CA PHE A 80 1.86 -1.13 -4.45
C PHE A 80 1.31 0.23 -4.83
N ASP A 81 2.19 1.17 -5.13
CA ASP A 81 1.83 2.50 -5.63
C ASP A 81 2.93 3.03 -6.57
N ARG A 82 2.62 4.01 -7.42
CA ARG A 82 3.56 4.58 -8.40
C ARG A 82 3.70 6.07 -8.20
N PHE A 83 4.94 6.53 -8.07
CA PHE A 83 5.27 7.95 -7.90
C PHE A 83 6.30 8.40 -8.90
N ILE A 84 6.15 9.62 -9.40
CA ILE A 84 7.22 10.34 -10.09
C ILE A 84 7.87 11.23 -9.05
N LEU A 85 9.15 10.98 -8.75
CA LEU A 85 9.90 11.77 -7.79
C LEU A 85 10.28 13.14 -8.38
N ASP A 86 10.39 14.14 -7.52
CA ASP A 86 10.79 15.49 -7.93
C ASP A 86 12.27 15.55 -8.37
N GLU A 87 12.73 16.75 -8.73
CA GLU A 87 14.10 16.99 -9.17
C GLU A 87 15.19 16.73 -8.13
N ASN A 88 14.82 16.62 -6.85
CA ASN A 88 15.70 16.27 -5.75
C ASN A 88 15.54 14.79 -5.34
N GLY A 89 14.65 14.04 -5.99
CA GLY A 89 14.27 12.69 -5.61
C GLY A 89 13.38 12.62 -4.37
N GLY A 90 12.73 13.74 -4.03
CA GLY A 90 11.68 13.83 -3.03
C GLY A 90 10.31 13.51 -3.62
N PHE A 91 9.31 13.45 -2.74
CA PHE A 91 7.91 13.36 -3.14
C PHE A 91 7.03 13.96 -2.05
N VAL A 92 5.98 14.66 -2.46
CA VAL A 92 4.95 15.19 -1.58
C VAL A 92 3.63 14.54 -1.95
N ILE A 93 2.96 13.90 -0.99
CA ILE A 93 1.62 13.37 -1.23
C ILE A 93 0.67 14.56 -1.37
N THR A 94 0.23 14.84 -2.59
CA THR A 94 -0.74 15.89 -2.86
C THR A 94 -2.16 15.39 -2.62
N ASP A 95 -3.12 16.31 -2.55
CA ASP A 95 -4.54 15.92 -2.49
C ASP A 95 -5.00 15.19 -3.75
N PHE A 96 -4.41 15.48 -4.92
CA PHE A 96 -4.66 14.72 -6.14
C PHE A 96 -4.28 13.25 -5.98
N GLU A 97 -3.09 12.97 -5.45
CA GLU A 97 -2.61 11.61 -5.22
C GLU A 97 -3.45 10.89 -4.17
N ARG A 98 -3.87 11.60 -3.11
CA ARG A 98 -4.77 11.04 -2.09
C ARG A 98 -6.13 10.69 -2.69
N ARG A 99 -6.71 11.55 -3.51
CA ARG A 99 -7.98 11.30 -4.19
C ARG A 99 -7.87 10.14 -5.17
N ARG A 100 -6.79 10.09 -5.96
CA ARG A 100 -6.52 8.96 -6.87
C ARG A 100 -6.45 7.63 -6.12
N ALA A 101 -5.75 7.59 -4.99
CA ALA A 101 -5.63 6.38 -4.17
C ALA A 101 -6.97 5.90 -3.58
N LEU A 102 -7.91 6.81 -3.33
CA LEU A 102 -9.21 6.52 -2.75
C LEU A 102 -10.36 6.48 -3.78
N HIS A 103 -10.08 6.79 -5.04
CA HIS A 103 -11.07 6.95 -6.11
C HIS A 103 -12.02 5.75 -6.19
N ASN A 104 -11.47 4.55 -6.37
CA ASN A 104 -12.30 3.35 -6.50
C ASN A 104 -13.11 3.06 -5.24
N PHE A 105 -12.57 3.35 -4.05
CA PHE A 105 -13.28 3.13 -2.80
C PHE A 105 -14.49 4.05 -2.68
N PHE A 106 -14.33 5.34 -3.00
CA PHE A 106 -15.44 6.29 -2.96
C PHE A 106 -16.47 6.07 -4.08
N GLU A 107 -16.03 5.72 -5.29
CA GLU A 107 -16.93 5.54 -6.43
C GLU A 107 -17.70 4.22 -6.41
N PHE A 108 -17.13 3.15 -5.83
CA PHE A 108 -17.69 1.79 -5.96
C PHE A 108 -17.75 1.00 -4.64
N GLY A 109 -17.04 1.43 -3.60
CA GLY A 109 -16.93 0.67 -2.34
C GLY A 109 -18.04 0.97 -1.33
N MET A 110 -18.72 2.10 -1.47
CA MET A 110 -19.65 2.65 -0.47
C MET A 110 -21.07 2.90 -1.02
N THR A 111 -21.39 2.32 -2.17
CA THR A 111 -22.67 2.52 -2.86
C THR A 111 -23.04 1.25 -3.64
N THR A 112 -24.28 1.18 -4.12
CA THR A 112 -24.79 0.14 -5.00
C THR A 112 -24.91 0.62 -6.46
N PRO A 113 -24.90 -0.29 -7.45
CA PRO A 113 -25.11 0.09 -8.85
C PRO A 113 -26.43 0.83 -9.10
N GLU A 114 -27.46 0.50 -8.34
CA GLU A 114 -28.79 1.11 -8.37
C GLU A 114 -28.74 2.57 -7.90
N GLU A 115 -28.23 2.83 -6.69
CA GLU A 115 -28.04 4.20 -6.16
C GLU A 115 -27.18 5.03 -7.11
N LYS A 116 -26.08 4.46 -7.61
CA LYS A 116 -25.20 5.16 -8.54
C LYS A 116 -25.87 5.48 -9.89
N ALA A 117 -26.85 4.69 -10.32
CA ALA A 117 -27.56 4.93 -11.56
C ALA A 117 -28.50 6.13 -11.48
N GLU A 118 -29.03 6.41 -10.29
CA GLU A 118 -29.94 7.53 -10.01
C GLU A 118 -29.20 8.87 -9.84
N ASP A 119 -27.89 8.84 -9.52
CA ASP A 119 -27.07 10.05 -9.48
C ASP A 119 -27.03 10.77 -10.85
N ASP A 120 -27.20 12.09 -10.84
CA ASP A 120 -27.07 12.94 -12.04
C ASP A 120 -25.62 13.00 -12.58
N GLN A 121 -24.64 12.61 -11.77
CA GLN A 121 -23.23 12.61 -12.16
C GLN A 121 -22.90 11.46 -13.11
N PRO A 122 -21.96 11.65 -14.06
CA PRO A 122 -21.46 10.56 -14.89
C PRO A 122 -20.94 9.39 -14.06
N ILE A 123 -21.23 8.16 -14.49
CA ILE A 123 -20.71 6.97 -13.82
C ILE A 123 -19.20 6.91 -14.06
N ALA A 124 -18.43 7.04 -12.98
CA ALA A 124 -16.98 7.04 -13.03
C ALA A 124 -16.43 5.74 -13.60
N LEU A 125 -15.28 5.84 -14.26
CA LEU A 125 -14.53 4.68 -14.71
C LEU A 125 -13.64 4.16 -13.56
N PRO A 126 -13.60 2.85 -13.31
CA PRO A 126 -12.66 2.26 -12.37
C PRO A 126 -11.21 2.48 -12.81
N ILE A 127 -10.36 2.90 -11.88
CA ILE A 127 -8.92 3.02 -12.12
C ILE A 127 -8.28 1.64 -11.94
N PRO A 128 -7.41 1.19 -12.87
CA PRO A 128 -6.71 -0.09 -12.73
C PRO A 128 -5.76 -0.07 -11.52
N PRO A 129 -5.58 -1.22 -10.84
CA PRO A 129 -4.66 -1.30 -9.72
C PRO A 129 -3.22 -1.15 -10.18
N VAL A 130 -2.38 -0.60 -9.31
CA VAL A 130 -0.93 -0.62 -9.51
C VAL A 130 -0.42 -2.02 -9.18
N ILE A 131 0.17 -2.69 -10.17
CA ILE A 131 0.79 -4.00 -10.00
C ILE A 131 2.27 -3.96 -10.40
N PRO A 132 3.15 -4.69 -9.70
CA PRO A 132 4.55 -4.79 -10.09
C PRO A 132 4.70 -5.60 -11.37
N THR A 133 5.67 -5.22 -12.20
CA THR A 133 6.15 -6.04 -13.31
C THR A 133 6.91 -7.26 -12.79
N ILE A 134 7.13 -8.26 -13.66
CA ILE A 134 7.92 -9.46 -13.32
C ILE A 134 9.31 -9.08 -12.79
N LYS A 135 10.01 -8.18 -13.48
CA LYS A 135 11.36 -7.74 -13.10
C LYS A 135 11.38 -7.01 -11.75
N GLU A 136 10.35 -6.23 -11.44
CA GLU A 136 10.24 -5.56 -10.14
C GLU A 136 9.95 -6.55 -9.00
N LYS A 137 9.15 -7.59 -9.26
CA LYS A 137 8.96 -8.69 -8.31
C LYS A 137 10.28 -9.41 -8.03
N GLU A 138 11.03 -9.75 -9.07
CA GLU A 138 12.35 -10.39 -8.95
C GLU A 138 13.34 -9.52 -8.16
N ALA A 139 13.38 -8.22 -8.44
CA ALA A 139 14.21 -7.26 -7.71
C ALA A 139 13.83 -7.19 -6.23
N LEU A 140 12.53 -7.13 -5.92
CA LEU A 140 12.01 -7.17 -4.55
C LEU A 140 12.41 -8.45 -3.83
N TYR A 141 12.19 -9.61 -4.44
CA TYR A 141 12.50 -10.90 -3.82
C TYR A 141 14.00 -11.07 -3.58
N SER A 142 14.83 -10.65 -4.52
CA SER A 142 16.28 -10.65 -4.38
C SER A 142 16.74 -9.76 -3.22
N TYR A 143 16.17 -8.56 -3.12
CA TYR A 143 16.46 -7.64 -2.01
C TYR A 143 16.05 -8.24 -0.65
N LEU A 144 14.83 -8.80 -0.57
CA LEU A 144 14.33 -9.41 0.66
C LEU A 144 15.16 -10.61 1.08
N LYS A 145 15.57 -11.47 0.13
CA LYS A 145 16.43 -12.62 0.42
C LYS A 145 17.77 -12.20 1.03
N GLN A 146 18.34 -11.08 0.55
CA GLN A 146 19.61 -10.55 1.05
C GLN A 146 19.49 -9.83 2.40
N LYS A 147 18.41 -9.09 2.65
CA LYS A 147 18.29 -8.20 3.82
C LYS A 147 17.36 -8.72 4.91
N TYR A 148 16.39 -9.56 4.55
CA TYR A 148 15.26 -9.95 5.37
C TYR A 148 14.82 -11.40 5.07
N SER A 149 15.76 -12.34 5.13
CA SER A 149 15.56 -13.74 4.72
C SER A 149 14.29 -14.40 5.27
N VAL A 150 13.95 -14.15 6.54
CA VAL A 150 12.77 -14.73 7.21
C VAL A 150 11.44 -14.41 6.52
N ILE A 151 11.29 -13.19 6.01
CA ILE A 151 10.07 -12.79 5.28
C ILE A 151 10.19 -12.96 3.77
N ALA A 152 11.41 -13.23 3.27
CA ALA A 152 11.66 -13.42 1.84
C ALA A 152 10.92 -14.66 1.31
N ASP A 153 10.86 -15.74 2.09
CA ASP A 153 10.19 -16.97 1.68
C ASP A 153 8.66 -16.82 1.60
N GLN A 154 8.09 -15.87 2.34
CA GLN A 154 6.66 -15.58 2.37
C GLN A 154 6.23 -14.59 1.27
N ALA A 155 7.17 -13.73 0.82
CA ALA A 155 6.89 -12.63 -0.09
C ALA A 155 6.24 -13.05 -1.41
N PRO A 156 6.70 -14.10 -2.13
CA PRO A 156 6.10 -14.49 -3.40
C PRO A 156 4.60 -14.78 -3.30
N ILE A 157 4.20 -15.61 -2.34
CA ILE A 157 2.79 -15.99 -2.16
C ILE A 157 1.94 -14.76 -1.80
N ILE A 158 2.43 -13.91 -0.89
CA ILE A 158 1.68 -12.72 -0.45
C ILE A 158 1.55 -11.69 -1.57
N VAL A 159 2.58 -11.52 -2.38
CA VAL A 159 2.56 -10.60 -3.53
C VAL A 159 1.59 -11.08 -4.60
N GLU A 160 1.62 -12.36 -4.97
CA GLU A 160 0.68 -12.90 -5.96
C GLU A 160 -0.77 -12.86 -5.44
N ASN A 161 -1.00 -13.16 -4.15
CA ASN A 161 -2.31 -13.04 -3.54
C ASN A 161 -2.83 -11.61 -3.60
N MET A 162 -1.98 -10.60 -3.32
CA MET A 162 -2.38 -9.20 -3.42
C MET A 162 -2.69 -8.78 -4.86
N ILE A 163 -1.88 -9.23 -5.83
CA ILE A 163 -2.12 -8.95 -7.26
C ILE A 163 -3.46 -9.55 -7.70
N SER A 164 -3.70 -10.82 -7.35
CA SER A 164 -4.94 -11.52 -7.64
C SER A 164 -6.15 -10.81 -7.02
N PHE A 165 -6.07 -10.46 -5.74
CA PHE A 165 -7.10 -9.70 -5.03
C PHE A 165 -7.38 -8.34 -5.70
N SER A 166 -6.33 -7.62 -6.09
CA SER A 166 -6.44 -6.30 -6.72
C SER A 166 -7.11 -6.38 -8.09
N ASN A 167 -6.72 -7.37 -8.91
CA ASN A 167 -7.32 -7.60 -10.22
C ASN A 167 -8.79 -8.01 -10.13
N GLU A 168 -9.11 -8.91 -9.20
CA GLU A 168 -10.50 -9.34 -8.97
C GLU A 168 -11.38 -8.19 -8.47
N THR A 169 -10.85 -7.36 -7.56
CA THR A 169 -11.55 -6.16 -7.09
C THR A 169 -11.81 -5.18 -8.23
N HIS A 170 -10.81 -4.95 -9.09
CA HIS A 170 -10.97 -4.09 -10.26
C HIS A 170 -12.02 -4.62 -11.25
N ARG A 171 -12.03 -5.94 -11.50
CA ARG A 171 -13.07 -6.59 -12.33
C ARG A 171 -14.47 -6.35 -11.76
N LYS A 172 -14.65 -6.50 -10.44
CA LYS A 172 -15.93 -6.21 -9.77
C LYS A 172 -16.35 -4.74 -9.92
N HIS A 173 -15.43 -3.80 -9.84
CA HIS A 173 -15.74 -2.38 -10.09
C HIS A 173 -16.13 -2.12 -11.55
N ILE A 174 -15.52 -2.81 -12.53
CA ILE A 174 -15.94 -2.73 -13.94
C ILE A 174 -17.37 -3.26 -14.10
N GLU A 175 -17.68 -4.41 -13.50
CA GLU A 175 -19.02 -5.00 -13.53
C GLU A 175 -20.05 -4.08 -12.87
N PHE A 176 -19.69 -3.46 -11.75
CA PHE A 176 -20.48 -2.43 -11.07
C PHE A 176 -20.83 -1.30 -12.04
N ALA A 177 -19.81 -0.67 -12.65
CA ALA A 177 -20.00 0.48 -13.53
C ALA A 177 -20.88 0.14 -14.74
N LYS A 178 -20.66 -1.03 -15.35
CA LYS A 178 -21.51 -1.53 -16.45
C LYS A 178 -22.96 -1.73 -16.02
N LYS A 179 -23.18 -2.30 -14.83
CA LYS A 179 -24.53 -2.52 -14.31
C LYS A 179 -25.25 -1.20 -14.05
N ALA A 180 -24.59 -0.24 -13.39
CA ALA A 180 -25.13 1.10 -13.15
C ALA A 180 -25.51 1.81 -14.47
N MET A 181 -24.65 1.76 -15.48
CA MET A 181 -24.93 2.37 -16.80
C MET A 181 -26.16 1.76 -17.46
N LYS A 182 -26.30 0.43 -17.39
CA LYS A 182 -27.46 -0.28 -17.94
C LYS A 182 -28.76 0.12 -17.24
N ILE A 183 -28.73 0.33 -15.93
CA ILE A 183 -29.91 0.78 -15.16
C ILE A 183 -30.28 2.21 -15.58
N ARG A 184 -29.33 3.13 -15.61
CA ARG A 184 -29.57 4.53 -15.98
C ARG A 184 -30.15 4.69 -17.38
N ASN A 185 -29.64 3.93 -18.35
CA ASN A 185 -30.17 3.96 -19.73
C ASN A 185 -31.63 3.52 -19.80
N LYS A 186 -32.07 2.61 -18.93
CA LYS A 186 -33.49 2.21 -18.85
C LYS A 186 -34.36 3.31 -18.23
N LEU A 187 -33.87 3.94 -17.16
CA LEU A 187 -34.57 5.04 -16.48
C LEU A 187 -34.76 6.25 -17.40
N THR A 188 -33.78 6.54 -18.25
CA THR A 188 -33.81 7.68 -19.18
C THR A 188 -34.56 7.40 -20.49
N SER A 189 -34.84 6.13 -20.80
CA SER A 189 -35.63 5.71 -21.97
C SER A 189 -37.10 5.44 -21.65
N SER A 190 -37.52 5.61 -20.40
CA SER A 190 -38.90 5.43 -19.91
C SER A 190 -39.54 6.79 -19.68
#